data_AF-A0A8J4BM95-F1
#
_entry.id   AF-A0A8J4BM95-F1
#
_cell.length_a   1.000
_cell.length_b   1.000
_cell.length_c   1.000
_cell.angle_alpha   90.00
_cell.angle_beta   90.00
_cell.angle_gamma   90.00
#
_symmetry.space_group_name_H-M   'P 1'
#
loop_
_entity.id
_entity.type
_entity.pdbx_description
1 polymer ?
#
loop_
_entity_poly.entity_id
_entity_poly.type
_entity_poly.pdbx_seq_one_letter_code
_entity_poly.pdbx_strand_id
1 'polypeptide(L)'
;VHMVEALERMRLPILVALTFAASLLAGSQAQTTVAGTGLNPNFPYVSCKRTPSSYSVGYTISYQGGSTYCFTVNVAIPPNCADYCCVGADVRKFELNVFPQCDVSGLSLKSTLNGFPTKVGPVIDPAPNGNDGATVLRITQLGLNLTNANGAEICITLGLNSAGAGCLTLEELCVPPTGQPAGTCSNALFDSKYDCCPTSRSAIGLPPSPPPPSPPPPSPPPPSPPPPSPRPPSPGPPSPPPPSPPPPSPPPPPPPSPPPPPPPSPPPPQPPTPLPPSPPPPPSPPPPGPPPPSPPPPSPSPPSPPPPSPPPPSPPPPSPPPSPHPPAPPPPSPPPPSPPPPSPPPPSPPPPFPPPPSPPPPSPPPPLPPSPPPPSPPPPPPPSPPPPPPSPHPPSPPPPNPPPPSPPPPSPLPPGPPPPPPPFASSPSSPSAPTPPSPASTTAPGMPYVRLPHHQSDVHPAFLQAVHLYIC
;
A
#
# COMPACT_ATOMS: atom_id res chain seq x y z
N VAL A 1 69.93 -41.01 8.15
CA VAL A 1 68.81 -41.45 9.01
C VAL A 1 68.14 -40.27 9.73
N HIS A 2 68.86 -39.29 10.29
CA HIS A 2 68.23 -38.07 10.85
C HIS A 2 67.66 -37.05 9.84
N MET A 3 67.93 -37.18 8.53
CA MET A 3 67.37 -36.30 7.49
C MET A 3 66.08 -36.84 6.84
N VAL A 4 65.70 -38.09 7.13
CA VAL A 4 64.51 -38.72 6.52
C VAL A 4 63.27 -38.52 7.40
N GLU A 5 63.43 -38.44 8.73
CA GLU A 5 62.32 -38.14 9.66
C GLU A 5 61.85 -36.67 9.63
N ALA A 6 62.68 -35.74 9.14
CA ALA A 6 62.31 -34.33 9.01
C ALA A 6 61.46 -34.03 7.76
N LEU A 7 61.52 -34.89 6.74
CA LEU A 7 60.75 -34.70 5.50
C LEU A 7 59.31 -35.25 5.59
N GLU A 8 59.01 -36.12 6.54
CA GLU A 8 57.69 -36.74 6.69
C GLU A 8 56.74 -35.91 7.59
N ARG A 9 57.25 -35.03 8.44
CA ARG A 9 56.44 -34.08 9.24
C ARG A 9 56.05 -32.77 8.52
N MET A 10 56.58 -32.52 7.33
CA MET A 10 56.19 -31.34 6.50
C MET A 10 55.31 -31.69 5.30
N ARG A 11 54.96 -32.96 5.08
CA ARG A 11 54.03 -33.37 4.00
C ARG A 11 52.55 -33.29 4.37
N LEU A 12 52.20 -33.15 5.65
CA LEU A 12 50.80 -33.02 6.08
C LEU A 12 50.23 -31.59 6.04
N PRO A 13 50.99 -30.50 6.30
CA PRO A 13 50.43 -29.15 6.18
C PRO A 13 50.41 -28.60 4.73
N ILE A 14 51.22 -29.14 3.81
CA ILE A 14 51.29 -28.64 2.42
C ILE A 14 50.12 -29.17 1.56
N LEU A 15 49.60 -30.37 1.84
CA LEU A 15 48.42 -30.87 1.15
C LEU A 15 47.11 -30.18 1.57
N VAL A 16 47.06 -29.61 2.79
CA VAL A 16 45.89 -28.86 3.30
C VAL A 16 45.88 -27.41 2.80
N ALA A 17 47.04 -26.83 2.49
CA ALA A 17 47.11 -25.47 1.92
C ALA A 17 46.78 -25.43 0.41
N LEU A 18 47.04 -26.51 -0.34
CA LEU A 18 46.76 -26.58 -1.78
C LEU A 18 45.29 -26.89 -2.14
N THR A 19 44.46 -27.32 -1.17
CA THR A 19 43.00 -27.41 -1.35
C THR A 19 42.26 -26.13 -0.96
N PHE A 20 42.92 -25.16 -0.30
CA PHE A 20 42.33 -23.86 0.07
C PHE A 20 42.68 -22.71 -0.88
N ALA A 21 43.56 -22.91 -1.86
CA ALA A 21 43.98 -21.89 -2.82
C ALA A 21 43.37 -22.03 -4.23
N ALA A 22 42.22 -22.72 -4.35
CA ALA A 22 41.43 -22.81 -5.58
C ALA A 22 40.02 -22.19 -5.43
N SER A 23 39.88 -21.17 -4.58
CA SER A 23 38.56 -20.54 -4.30
C SER A 23 38.53 -19.01 -4.36
N LEU A 24 39.55 -18.35 -4.94
CA LEU A 24 39.65 -16.88 -4.85
C LEU A 24 39.62 -16.09 -6.18
N LEU A 25 39.21 -16.69 -7.30
CA LEU A 25 39.00 -15.95 -8.55
C LEU A 25 37.72 -16.39 -9.27
N ALA A 26 36.57 -16.10 -8.66
CA ALA A 26 35.27 -15.93 -9.33
C ALA A 26 34.29 -15.25 -8.37
N GLY A 27 34.59 -14.00 -7.99
CA GLY A 27 33.71 -13.14 -7.22
C GLY A 27 32.81 -12.26 -8.09
N SER A 28 32.44 -12.71 -9.30
CA SER A 28 31.20 -12.21 -9.91
C SER A 28 30.08 -12.89 -9.16
N GLN A 29 29.25 -12.12 -8.45
CA GLN A 29 27.98 -12.64 -7.94
C GLN A 29 27.10 -13.03 -9.13
N ALA A 30 27.30 -14.23 -9.66
CA ALA A 30 26.20 -15.03 -10.11
C ALA A 30 25.44 -15.39 -8.84
N GLN A 31 24.54 -14.50 -8.41
CA GLN A 31 23.39 -14.96 -7.65
C GLN A 31 22.71 -15.98 -8.55
N THR A 32 23.03 -17.24 -8.33
CA THR A 32 22.15 -18.33 -8.70
C THR A 32 20.80 -17.95 -8.13
N THR A 33 19.90 -17.53 -9.02
CA THR A 33 18.48 -17.32 -8.74
C THR A 33 17.91 -18.67 -8.34
N VAL A 34 18.14 -19.06 -7.10
CA VAL A 34 17.26 -19.98 -6.41
C VAL A 34 15.99 -19.19 -6.26
N ALA A 35 14.98 -19.52 -7.07
CA ALA A 35 13.62 -19.06 -6.88
C ALA A 35 13.27 -19.28 -5.40
N GLY A 36 13.26 -18.19 -4.64
CA GLY A 36 13.00 -18.24 -3.22
C GLY A 36 11.61 -18.79 -3.06
N THR A 37 11.48 -19.95 -2.41
CA THR A 37 10.20 -20.37 -1.84
C THR A 37 9.69 -19.17 -1.03
N GLY A 38 8.67 -18.46 -1.52
CA GLY A 38 8.29 -17.14 -1.01
C GLY A 38 8.13 -17.13 0.50
N LEU A 39 9.18 -16.71 1.20
CA LEU A 39 9.28 -16.76 2.66
C LEU A 39 8.22 -15.87 3.30
N ASN A 40 7.74 -14.89 2.54
CA ASN A 40 6.68 -13.98 2.91
C ASN A 40 5.73 -13.85 1.71
N PRO A 41 4.68 -14.70 1.59
CA PRO A 41 3.84 -14.74 0.38
C PRO A 41 2.94 -13.51 0.20
N ASN A 42 2.82 -12.67 1.22
CA ASN A 42 1.93 -11.51 1.23
C ASN A 42 2.74 -10.22 1.31
N PHE A 43 2.31 -9.20 0.57
CA PHE A 43 2.85 -7.84 0.67
C PHE A 43 2.86 -7.37 2.17
N PRO A 44 3.95 -6.77 2.66
CA PRO A 44 5.11 -6.20 1.96
C PRO A 44 6.26 -7.19 1.67
N TYR A 45 5.96 -8.49 1.59
CA TYR A 45 6.92 -9.55 1.29
C TYR A 45 8.10 -9.60 2.28
N VAL A 46 7.89 -9.07 3.48
CA VAL A 46 8.81 -9.17 4.62
C VAL A 46 8.00 -9.31 5.90
N SER A 47 8.65 -9.75 6.98
CA SER A 47 8.04 -9.76 8.31
C SER A 47 7.78 -8.32 8.77
N CYS A 48 6.52 -7.98 9.03
CA CYS A 48 6.09 -6.59 9.21
C CYS A 48 5.32 -6.37 10.50
N LYS A 49 5.71 -5.36 11.29
CA LYS A 49 4.91 -4.89 12.42
C LYS A 49 3.89 -3.87 11.91
N ARG A 50 2.76 -4.37 11.41
CA ARG A 50 1.72 -3.57 10.74
C ARG A 50 1.01 -2.59 11.66
N THR A 51 0.76 -2.97 12.90
CA THR A 51 0.07 -2.15 13.90
C THR A 51 0.54 -2.53 15.31
N PRO A 52 0.44 -1.62 16.29
CA PRO A 52 0.15 -0.19 16.14
C PRO A 52 1.34 0.59 15.51
N SER A 53 1.05 1.71 14.84
CA SER A 53 2.07 2.64 14.31
C SER A 53 1.58 4.07 14.40
N SER A 54 2.50 5.02 14.51
CA SER A 54 2.22 6.46 14.44
C SER A 54 2.04 6.97 13.03
N TYR A 55 2.54 6.24 12.03
CA TYR A 55 2.39 6.60 10.62
C TYR A 55 1.16 5.91 10.03
N SER A 56 0.61 6.50 8.97
CA SER A 56 -0.32 5.85 8.05
C SER A 56 -0.26 6.55 6.69
N VAL A 57 -0.68 5.86 5.63
CA VAL A 57 -0.90 6.49 4.33
C VAL A 57 -2.40 6.67 4.15
N GLY A 58 -2.82 7.88 3.78
CA GLY A 58 -4.21 8.21 3.55
C GLY A 58 -4.87 7.27 2.54
N TYR A 59 -6.14 6.94 2.78
CA TYR A 59 -6.89 6.08 1.86
C TYR A 59 -7.10 6.75 0.50
N THR A 60 -7.35 8.06 0.47
CA THR A 60 -7.61 8.78 -0.78
C THR A 60 -6.30 9.14 -1.48
N ILE A 61 -6.19 8.74 -2.75
CA ILE A 61 -5.11 9.15 -3.65
C ILE A 61 -5.58 10.37 -4.45
N SER A 62 -4.77 11.42 -4.46
CA SER A 62 -5.01 12.60 -5.29
C SER A 62 -4.43 12.38 -6.69
N TYR A 63 -5.22 12.66 -7.73
CA TYR A 63 -4.76 12.64 -9.12
C TYR A 63 -4.48 14.06 -9.60
N GLN A 64 -3.22 14.35 -9.94
CA GLN A 64 -2.76 15.69 -10.32
C GLN A 64 -2.72 15.89 -11.85
N GLY A 65 -3.22 14.93 -12.64
CA GLY A 65 -3.07 14.94 -14.09
C GLY A 65 -1.72 14.38 -14.56
N GLY A 66 -1.59 14.12 -15.87
CA GLY A 66 -0.34 13.64 -16.47
C GLY A 66 0.20 12.34 -15.85
N SER A 67 -0.69 11.40 -15.52
CA SER A 67 -0.35 10.14 -14.83
C SER A 67 0.37 10.32 -13.49
N THR A 68 0.11 11.43 -12.79
CA THR A 68 0.67 11.72 -11.47
C THR A 68 -0.34 11.43 -10.36
N TYR A 69 0.06 10.55 -9.42
CA TYR A 69 -0.74 10.08 -8.29
C TYR A 69 -0.02 10.38 -6.98
N CYS A 70 -0.72 11.03 -6.05
CA CYS A 70 -0.15 11.52 -4.79
C CYS A 70 -0.76 10.82 -3.58
N PHE A 71 0.12 10.37 -2.68
CA PHE A 71 -0.17 9.68 -1.44
C PHE A 71 0.19 10.57 -0.27
N THR A 72 -0.75 10.81 0.63
CA THR A 72 -0.52 11.62 1.84
C THR A 72 -0.12 10.74 3.01
N VAL A 73 0.98 11.07 3.67
CA VAL A 73 1.41 10.45 4.93
C VAL A 73 0.77 11.21 6.09
N ASN A 74 0.16 10.50 7.02
CA ASN A 74 -0.44 11.06 8.24
C ASN A 74 0.33 10.54 9.46
N VAL A 75 0.50 11.41 10.46
CA VAL A 75 1.12 11.05 11.74
C VAL A 75 0.12 11.25 12.87
N ALA A 76 -0.20 10.17 13.58
CA ALA A 76 -1.01 10.20 14.78
C ALA A 76 -0.53 9.08 15.72
N ILE A 77 0.04 9.43 16.87
CA ILE A 77 0.51 8.44 17.86
C ILE A 77 -0.73 7.86 18.57
N PRO A 78 -1.02 6.55 18.44
CA PRO A 78 -2.15 5.95 19.13
C PRO A 78 -1.96 6.02 20.66
N PRO A 79 -3.04 6.18 21.43
CA PRO A 79 -2.94 6.15 22.89
C PRO A 79 -2.32 4.83 23.36
N ASN A 80 -1.41 4.91 24.33
CA ASN A 80 -0.64 3.79 24.88
C ASN A 80 0.31 3.09 23.89
N CYS A 81 0.63 3.69 22.74
CA CYS A 81 1.64 3.13 21.85
C CYS A 81 3.05 3.65 22.17
N ALA A 82 3.85 2.83 22.86
CA ALA A 82 5.26 3.09 23.13
C ALA A 82 6.22 2.23 22.28
N ASP A 83 5.66 1.44 21.36
CA ASP A 83 6.43 0.56 20.48
C ASP A 83 7.30 1.34 19.48
N TYR A 84 8.31 0.67 18.94
CA TYR A 84 9.23 1.24 17.97
C TYR A 84 8.52 1.93 16.78
N CYS A 85 7.52 1.30 16.16
CA CYS A 85 6.74 1.88 15.05
C CYS A 85 5.90 3.12 15.41
N CYS A 86 5.83 3.49 16.70
CA CYS A 86 5.09 4.67 17.17
C CYS A 86 6.01 5.82 17.55
N VAL A 87 7.14 5.53 18.23
CA VAL A 87 7.99 6.57 18.83
C VAL A 87 9.41 6.63 18.27
N GLY A 88 9.87 5.58 17.59
CA GLY A 88 11.28 5.44 17.20
C GLY A 88 11.53 5.25 15.71
N ALA A 89 10.54 4.78 14.94
CA ALA A 89 10.67 4.59 13.51
C ALA A 89 10.66 5.94 12.78
N ASP A 90 11.54 6.09 11.80
CA ASP A 90 11.45 7.09 10.75
C ASP A 90 10.77 6.49 9.50
N VAL A 91 10.62 7.29 8.45
CA VAL A 91 10.07 6.87 7.15
C VAL A 91 11.13 7.15 6.09
N ARG A 92 11.88 6.11 5.74
CA ARG A 92 12.97 6.14 4.76
C ARG A 92 12.54 5.64 3.39
N LYS A 93 11.60 4.69 3.34
CA LYS A 93 11.16 4.04 2.11
C LYS A 93 9.64 3.84 2.09
N PHE A 94 9.05 4.03 0.92
CA PHE A 94 7.66 3.76 0.60
C PHE A 94 7.60 2.71 -0.49
N GLU A 95 6.75 1.70 -0.32
CA GLU A 95 6.55 0.65 -1.31
C GLU A 95 5.07 0.48 -1.67
N LEU A 96 4.82 0.14 -2.94
CA LEU A 96 3.53 -0.30 -3.46
C LEU A 96 3.62 -1.74 -3.92
N ASN A 97 2.54 -2.50 -3.72
CA ASN A 97 2.36 -3.79 -4.38
C ASN A 97 1.90 -3.56 -5.82
N VAL A 98 2.73 -3.92 -6.80
CA VAL A 98 2.49 -3.62 -8.21
C VAL A 98 2.53 -4.87 -9.07
N PHE A 99 1.88 -4.79 -10.22
CA PHE A 99 1.86 -5.91 -11.15
C PHE A 99 3.22 -6.06 -11.86
N PRO A 100 3.70 -7.30 -12.07
CA PRO A 100 4.98 -7.56 -12.73
C PRO A 100 5.04 -7.05 -14.17
N GLN A 101 3.91 -6.97 -14.90
CA GLN A 101 3.92 -6.43 -16.27
C GLN A 101 4.30 -4.94 -16.35
N CYS A 102 4.29 -4.21 -15.23
CA CYS A 102 4.72 -2.83 -15.18
C CYS A 102 6.25 -2.70 -15.07
N ASP A 103 6.97 -3.78 -14.72
CA ASP A 103 8.43 -3.82 -14.72
C ASP A 103 8.96 -4.02 -16.15
N VAL A 104 9.03 -2.92 -16.91
CA VAL A 104 9.56 -2.92 -18.28
C VAL A 104 10.86 -2.14 -18.37
N SER A 105 11.78 -2.63 -19.19
CA SER A 105 13.06 -1.96 -19.42
C SER A 105 12.88 -0.56 -20.01
N GLY A 106 13.62 0.41 -19.46
CA GLY A 106 13.60 1.80 -19.90
C GLY A 106 12.34 2.58 -19.49
N LEU A 107 11.58 2.10 -18.51
CA LEU A 107 10.39 2.79 -18.00
C LEU A 107 10.74 4.18 -17.44
N SER A 108 9.96 5.19 -17.82
CA SER A 108 10.11 6.56 -17.32
C SER A 108 9.24 6.78 -16.07
N LEU A 109 9.79 6.55 -14.89
CA LEU A 109 9.12 6.88 -13.63
C LEU A 109 9.77 8.08 -12.93
N LYS A 110 8.95 8.92 -12.31
CA LYS A 110 9.42 10.05 -11.48
C LYS A 110 8.65 10.07 -10.17
N SER A 111 9.27 10.62 -9.14
CA SER A 111 8.56 10.91 -7.90
C SER A 111 9.01 12.22 -7.28
N THR A 112 8.10 12.80 -6.49
CA THR A 112 8.35 14.00 -5.71
C THR A 112 7.90 13.79 -4.28
N LEU A 113 8.57 14.46 -3.34
CA LEU A 113 8.16 14.59 -1.96
C LEU A 113 7.86 16.06 -1.69
N ASN A 114 6.62 16.37 -1.32
CA ASN A 114 6.13 17.74 -1.11
C ASN A 114 6.40 18.67 -2.31
N GLY A 115 6.20 18.16 -3.53
CA GLY A 115 6.44 18.88 -4.78
C GLY A 115 7.90 18.95 -5.24
N PHE A 116 8.87 18.53 -4.43
CA PHE A 116 10.29 18.50 -4.80
C PHE A 116 10.68 17.12 -5.32
N PRO A 117 11.47 17.00 -6.41
CA PRO A 117 11.97 15.71 -6.88
C PRO A 117 12.67 14.93 -5.77
N THR A 118 12.35 13.65 -5.65
CA THR A 118 13.05 12.79 -4.68
C THR A 118 14.51 12.63 -5.08
N LYS A 119 15.38 12.44 -4.07
CA LYS A 119 16.81 12.23 -4.30
C LYS A 119 17.10 10.95 -5.10
N VAL A 120 16.26 9.94 -4.92
CA VAL A 120 16.28 8.69 -5.70
C VAL A 120 14.93 8.52 -6.36
N GLY A 121 14.94 8.32 -7.67
CA GLY A 121 13.73 8.05 -8.44
C GLY A 121 13.04 6.75 -8.00
N PRO A 122 11.74 6.61 -8.29
CA PRO A 122 11.02 5.37 -8.08
C PRO A 122 11.60 4.26 -8.96
N VAL A 123 11.62 3.04 -8.45
CA VAL A 123 12.06 1.84 -9.18
C VAL A 123 11.01 0.76 -8.99
N ILE A 124 10.75 0.00 -10.06
CA ILE A 124 9.99 -1.25 -9.99
C ILE A 124 11.00 -2.39 -10.04
N ASP A 125 10.91 -3.32 -9.08
CA ASP A 125 11.78 -4.50 -9.06
C ASP A 125 11.07 -5.71 -8.41
N PRO A 126 11.51 -6.94 -8.76
CA PRO A 126 11.02 -8.16 -8.12
C PRO A 126 11.25 -8.13 -6.61
N ALA A 127 10.26 -8.58 -5.84
CA ALA A 127 10.34 -8.68 -4.38
C ALA A 127 11.16 -9.93 -3.99
N PRO A 128 12.35 -9.78 -3.36
CA PRO A 128 13.28 -10.91 -3.16
C PRO A 128 12.74 -12.05 -2.30
N ASN A 129 11.83 -11.74 -1.38
CA ASN A 129 11.24 -12.66 -0.41
C ASN A 129 9.77 -13.01 -0.74
N GLY A 130 9.25 -12.45 -1.84
CA GLY A 130 7.90 -12.71 -2.32
C GLY A 130 7.83 -14.01 -3.11
N ASN A 131 6.62 -14.39 -3.52
CA ASN A 131 6.42 -15.48 -4.47
C ASN A 131 6.88 -15.08 -5.87
N ASP A 132 7.01 -16.05 -6.78
CA ASP A 132 7.28 -15.76 -8.19
C ASP A 132 6.28 -14.73 -8.76
N GLY A 133 6.81 -13.67 -9.36
CA GLY A 133 6.03 -12.55 -9.90
C GLY A 133 5.67 -11.45 -8.88
N ALA A 134 5.97 -11.62 -7.60
CA ALA A 134 5.85 -10.55 -6.62
C ALA A 134 6.76 -9.38 -7.01
N THR A 135 6.18 -8.20 -7.20
CA THR A 135 6.88 -7.02 -7.71
C THR A 135 6.48 -5.81 -6.88
N VAL A 136 7.44 -4.95 -6.57
CA VAL A 136 7.20 -3.73 -5.79
C VAL A 136 7.65 -2.51 -6.56
N LEU A 137 6.91 -1.40 -6.43
CA LEU A 137 7.43 -0.07 -6.74
C LEU A 137 7.94 0.53 -5.44
N ARG A 138 9.22 0.91 -5.39
CA ARG A 138 9.84 1.51 -4.21
C ARG A 138 10.35 2.92 -4.46
N ILE A 139 10.21 3.77 -3.44
CA ILE A 139 10.84 5.10 -3.36
C ILE A 139 11.64 5.13 -2.07
N THR A 140 12.92 5.49 -2.15
CA THR A 140 13.83 5.46 -1.00
C THR A 140 14.38 6.84 -0.69
N GLN A 141 15.05 6.98 0.46
CA GLN A 141 15.64 8.22 0.93
C GLN A 141 14.60 9.36 1.10
N LEU A 142 13.41 9.01 1.61
CA LEU A 142 12.35 9.99 1.87
C LEU A 142 12.71 10.97 3.01
N GLY A 143 13.50 10.54 3.99
CA GLY A 143 13.95 11.41 5.09
C GLY A 143 12.80 11.94 5.96
N LEU A 144 11.68 11.23 5.99
CA LEU A 144 10.52 11.58 6.78
C LEU A 144 10.67 11.01 8.20
N ASN A 145 10.11 11.70 9.19
CA ASN A 145 10.11 11.33 10.60
C ASN A 145 8.88 11.92 11.30
N LEU A 146 8.71 11.68 12.60
CA LEU A 146 7.52 12.12 13.35
C LEU A 146 7.24 13.63 13.26
N THR A 147 8.27 14.44 13.01
CA THR A 147 8.18 15.90 13.01
C THR A 147 7.74 16.45 11.66
N ASN A 148 8.12 15.81 10.55
CA ASN A 148 7.93 16.34 9.19
C ASN A 148 7.07 15.46 8.27
N ALA A 149 6.66 14.26 8.72
CA ALA A 149 5.89 13.34 7.89
C ALA A 149 4.39 13.66 7.84
N ASN A 150 3.85 14.40 8.82
CA ASN A 150 2.42 14.67 8.84
C ASN A 150 2.02 15.62 7.70
N GLY A 151 1.13 15.16 6.83
CA GLY A 151 0.73 15.88 5.63
C GLY A 151 1.78 15.82 4.50
N ALA A 152 2.85 15.04 4.66
CA ALA A 152 3.82 14.88 3.59
C ALA A 152 3.19 14.16 2.39
N GLU A 153 3.41 14.68 1.19
CA GLU A 153 2.83 14.18 -0.05
C GLU A 153 3.90 13.50 -0.90
N ILE A 154 3.74 12.20 -1.12
CA ILE A 154 4.59 11.39 -2.00
C ILE A 154 3.84 11.26 -3.33
N CYS A 155 4.31 11.92 -4.37
CA CYS A 155 3.72 11.79 -5.71
C CYS A 155 4.57 10.90 -6.61
N ILE A 156 3.90 10.09 -7.43
CA ILE A 156 4.49 9.22 -8.43
C ILE A 156 3.91 9.62 -9.78
N THR A 157 4.77 9.97 -10.73
CA THR A 157 4.40 10.18 -12.12
C THR A 157 4.79 8.94 -12.91
N LEU A 158 3.77 8.26 -13.44
CA LEU A 158 3.94 7.10 -14.30
C LEU A 158 4.21 7.55 -15.74
N GLY A 159 4.97 6.74 -16.46
CA GLY A 159 5.31 6.99 -17.85
C GLY A 159 5.59 5.70 -18.58
N LEU A 160 5.59 5.75 -19.90
CA LEU A 160 5.94 4.61 -20.76
C LEU A 160 7.44 4.60 -21.06
N ASN A 161 7.95 3.46 -21.50
CA ASN A 161 9.26 3.39 -22.14
C ASN A 161 9.19 3.87 -23.61
N SER A 162 10.33 3.87 -24.30
CA SER A 162 10.42 4.30 -25.71
C SER A 162 9.63 3.43 -26.69
N ALA A 163 9.21 2.23 -26.29
CA ALA A 163 8.39 1.32 -27.09
C ALA A 163 6.88 1.49 -26.81
N GLY A 164 6.49 2.42 -25.94
CA GLY A 164 5.09 2.60 -25.53
C GLY A 164 4.58 1.56 -24.53
N ALA A 165 5.48 0.82 -23.88
CA ALA A 165 5.13 -0.16 -22.85
C ALA A 165 5.29 0.44 -21.43
N GLY A 166 4.41 0.03 -20.52
CA GLY A 166 4.36 0.50 -19.14
C GLY A 166 2.92 0.59 -18.64
N CYS A 167 2.76 1.08 -17.41
CA CYS A 167 1.46 1.28 -16.77
C CYS A 167 1.25 2.79 -16.57
N LEU A 168 0.10 3.32 -17.00
CA LEU A 168 -0.19 4.76 -16.92
C LEU A 168 -1.28 5.09 -15.89
N THR A 169 -1.97 4.06 -15.39
CA THR A 169 -3.04 4.14 -14.42
C THR A 169 -2.76 3.30 -13.18
N LEU A 170 -3.45 3.58 -12.07
CA LEU A 170 -3.31 2.76 -10.86
C LEU A 170 -3.99 1.41 -11.01
N GLU A 171 -5.01 1.32 -11.87
CA GLU A 171 -5.69 0.07 -12.23
C GLU A 171 -4.74 -0.90 -12.93
N GLU A 172 -3.85 -0.39 -13.77
CA GLU A 172 -2.80 -1.16 -14.44
C GLU A 172 -1.60 -1.42 -13.51
N LEU A 173 -1.26 -0.46 -12.65
CA LEU A 173 -0.08 -0.52 -11.79
C LEU A 173 -0.26 -1.39 -10.56
N CYS A 174 -1.31 -1.15 -9.78
CA CYS A 174 -1.45 -1.68 -8.43
C CYS A 174 -2.16 -3.03 -8.40
N VAL A 175 -1.58 -4.01 -7.70
CA VAL A 175 -2.26 -5.27 -7.39
C VAL A 175 -3.29 -4.99 -6.30
N PRO A 176 -4.61 -5.08 -6.59
CA PRO A 176 -5.62 -4.76 -5.60
C PRO A 176 -5.61 -5.79 -4.45
N PRO A 177 -5.73 -5.35 -3.18
CA PRO A 177 -5.98 -6.27 -2.08
C PRO A 177 -7.22 -7.12 -2.34
N THR A 178 -7.27 -8.34 -1.82
CA THR A 178 -8.43 -9.22 -1.96
C THR A 178 -9.73 -8.51 -1.55
N GLY A 179 -10.72 -8.52 -2.45
CA GLY A 179 -12.02 -7.88 -2.25
C GLY A 179 -12.04 -6.36 -2.46
N GLN A 180 -10.97 -5.75 -3.00
CA GLN A 180 -10.93 -4.34 -3.37
C GLN A 180 -11.00 -4.17 -4.90
N PRO A 181 -11.54 -3.04 -5.39
CA PRO A 181 -11.58 -2.75 -6.82
C PRO A 181 -10.17 -2.51 -7.38
N ALA A 182 -10.02 -2.71 -8.69
CA ALA A 182 -8.83 -2.28 -9.43
C ALA A 182 -8.53 -0.79 -9.15
N GLY A 183 -7.26 -0.43 -9.12
CA GLY A 183 -6.82 0.93 -8.75
C GLY A 183 -6.61 1.13 -7.25
N THR A 184 -6.97 0.15 -6.41
CA THR A 184 -6.61 0.14 -4.99
C THR A 184 -5.20 -0.37 -4.80
N CYS A 185 -4.31 0.45 -4.25
CA CYS A 185 -2.93 0.10 -3.97
C CYS A 185 -2.76 -0.37 -2.52
N SER A 186 -2.03 -1.47 -2.33
CA SER A 186 -1.44 -1.80 -1.02
C SER A 186 -0.12 -1.03 -0.87
N ASN A 187 0.08 -0.36 0.26
CA ASN A 187 1.29 0.40 0.52
C ASN A 187 1.92 0.04 1.87
N ALA A 188 3.23 0.22 1.99
CA ALA A 188 3.99 0.01 3.20
C ALA A 188 5.04 1.11 3.37
N LEU A 189 5.25 1.56 4.61
CA LEU A 189 6.38 2.42 4.96
C LEU A 189 7.46 1.59 5.65
N PHE A 190 8.70 2.01 5.46
CA PHE A 190 9.87 1.36 6.03
C PHE A 190 10.79 2.40 6.61
N ASP A 191 11.38 2.04 7.74
CA ASP A 191 12.30 2.89 8.47
C ASP A 191 13.75 2.76 7.98
N SER A 192 14.67 3.42 8.65
CA SER A 192 16.10 3.34 8.37
C SER A 192 16.75 2.01 8.70
N LYS A 193 16.12 1.17 9.53
CA LYS A 193 16.57 -0.19 9.87
C LYS A 193 16.02 -1.26 8.92
N TYR A 194 15.23 -0.86 7.92
CA TYR A 194 14.55 -1.74 6.97
C TYR A 194 13.41 -2.56 7.60
N ASP A 195 12.94 -2.18 8.78
CA ASP A 195 11.72 -2.68 9.38
C ASP A 195 10.53 -1.92 8.80
N CYS A 196 9.45 -2.62 8.45
CA CYS A 196 8.23 -1.96 7.98
C CYS A 196 7.25 -1.65 9.10
N CYS A 197 6.65 -0.47 8.98
CA CYS A 197 5.62 0.11 9.82
C CYS A 197 4.68 0.93 8.92
N PRO A 198 3.42 1.13 9.28
CA PRO A 198 2.36 0.14 9.02
C PRO A 198 2.24 -0.27 7.52
N THR A 199 1.26 -1.10 7.22
CA THR A 199 0.74 -1.27 5.85
C THR A 199 -0.62 -0.58 5.73
N SER A 200 -0.85 0.21 4.69
CA SER A 200 -2.14 0.86 4.42
C SER A 200 -2.68 0.47 3.05
N ARG A 201 -3.91 0.89 2.77
CA ARG A 201 -4.55 0.76 1.46
C ARG A 201 -4.93 2.16 0.99
N SER A 202 -4.77 2.41 -0.30
CA SER A 202 -5.14 3.69 -0.88
C SER A 202 -5.81 3.47 -2.24
N ALA A 203 -6.81 4.27 -2.58
CA ALA A 203 -7.53 4.24 -3.85
C ALA A 203 -7.79 5.66 -4.34
N ILE A 204 -7.94 5.84 -5.66
CA ILE A 204 -8.40 7.11 -6.24
C ILE A 204 -9.77 7.42 -5.66
N GLY A 205 -9.98 8.67 -5.24
CA GLY A 205 -11.22 9.11 -4.63
C GLY A 205 -12.44 8.89 -5.53
N LEU A 206 -13.08 7.73 -5.43
CA LEU A 206 -14.53 7.73 -5.34
C LEU A 206 -14.84 8.48 -4.03
N PRO A 207 -15.77 9.46 -4.04
CA PRO A 207 -16.23 10.02 -2.77
C PRO A 207 -16.58 8.85 -1.85
N PRO A 208 -16.18 8.86 -0.56
CA PRO A 208 -16.60 7.81 0.34
C PRO A 208 -18.13 7.71 0.20
N SER A 209 -18.64 6.53 -0.15
CA SER A 209 -20.09 6.31 -0.16
C SER A 209 -20.62 6.90 1.15
N PRO A 210 -21.61 7.81 1.10
CA PRO A 210 -22.14 8.40 2.33
C PRO A 210 -22.43 7.25 3.30
N PRO A 211 -22.10 7.40 4.59
CA PRO A 211 -22.39 6.35 5.56
C PRO A 211 -23.84 5.92 5.35
N PRO A 212 -24.14 4.60 5.31
CA PRO A 212 -25.52 4.15 5.17
C PRO A 212 -26.36 4.93 6.19
N PRO A 213 -27.50 5.51 5.78
CA PRO A 213 -28.31 6.30 6.69
C PRO A 213 -28.48 5.49 7.96
N SER A 214 -28.17 6.10 9.11
CA SER A 214 -28.27 5.42 10.40
C SER A 214 -29.61 4.69 10.44
N PRO A 215 -29.64 3.40 10.82
CA PRO A 215 -30.92 2.72 10.97
C PRO A 215 -31.79 3.62 11.85
N PRO A 216 -33.09 3.81 11.50
CA PRO A 216 -33.97 4.61 12.32
C PRO A 216 -33.83 4.13 13.77
N PRO A 217 -33.76 5.04 14.75
CA PRO A 217 -33.64 4.64 16.14
C PRO A 217 -34.71 3.58 16.42
N PRO A 218 -34.36 2.48 17.11
CA PRO A 218 -35.34 1.47 17.45
C PRO A 218 -36.53 2.19 18.09
N SER A 219 -37.74 1.94 17.56
CA SER A 219 -38.96 2.52 18.11
C SER A 219 -38.92 2.36 19.63
N PRO A 220 -39.22 3.43 20.40
CA PRO A 220 -39.21 3.33 21.84
C PRO A 220 -40.08 2.13 22.25
N PRO A 221 -39.64 1.32 23.22
CA PRO A 221 -40.46 0.22 23.71
C PRO A 221 -41.83 0.79 24.10
N PRO A 222 -42.92 0.09 23.78
CA PRO A 222 -44.25 0.53 24.18
C PRO A 222 -44.25 0.81 25.69
N PRO A 223 -44.90 1.90 26.14
CA PRO A 223 -44.94 2.25 27.56
C PRO A 223 -45.41 1.04 28.35
N SER A 224 -44.68 0.72 29.43
CA SER A 224 -45.03 -0.37 30.32
C SER A 224 -46.49 -0.20 30.77
N PRO A 225 -47.30 -1.28 30.78
CA PRO A 225 -48.66 -1.18 31.25
C PRO A 225 -48.68 -0.64 32.68
N PRO A 226 -49.65 0.24 33.02
CA PRO A 226 -49.75 0.79 34.36
C PRO A 226 -49.86 -0.34 35.39
N PRO A 227 -49.28 -0.16 36.59
CA PRO A 227 -49.40 -1.14 37.66
C PRO A 227 -50.88 -1.40 37.96
N PRO A 228 -51.26 -2.67 38.24
CA PRO A 228 -52.65 -2.99 38.54
C PRO A 228 -53.11 -2.22 39.78
N SER A 229 -54.25 -1.53 39.65
CA SER A 229 -54.88 -0.79 40.73
C SER A 229 -55.08 -1.67 41.97
N PRO A 230 -54.92 -1.12 43.19
CA PRO A 230 -55.15 -1.85 44.42
C PRO A 230 -56.58 -2.41 44.47
N ARG A 231 -56.67 -3.66 44.92
CA ARG A 231 -57.91 -4.44 45.00
C ARG A 231 -58.95 -3.71 45.87
N PRO A 232 -60.16 -3.43 45.36
CA PRO A 232 -61.24 -2.89 46.17
C PRO A 232 -61.68 -3.88 47.27
N PRO A 233 -62.22 -3.39 48.40
CA PRO A 233 -62.81 -4.24 49.43
C PRO A 233 -63.97 -5.06 48.86
N SER A 234 -64.10 -6.30 49.34
CA SER A 234 -65.14 -7.25 48.93
C SER A 234 -66.56 -6.66 49.04
N PRO A 235 -67.34 -6.59 47.94
CA PRO A 235 -68.77 -6.33 48.01
C PRO A 235 -69.53 -7.55 48.54
N GLY A 236 -70.63 -7.30 49.25
CA GLY A 236 -71.54 -8.30 49.80
C GLY A 236 -72.30 -9.12 48.76
N PRO A 237 -73.20 -10.02 49.20
CA PRO A 237 -73.82 -11.05 48.36
C PRO A 237 -74.67 -10.48 47.21
N PRO A 238 -74.72 -11.17 46.05
CA PRO A 238 -75.34 -10.66 44.83
C PRO A 238 -76.87 -10.76 44.84
N SER A 239 -77.52 -9.75 44.27
CA SER A 239 -78.92 -9.82 43.80
C SER A 239 -79.02 -10.59 42.46
N PRO A 240 -80.18 -11.22 42.15
CA PRO A 240 -80.33 -12.10 40.99
C PRO A 240 -80.15 -11.38 39.64
N PRO A 241 -79.68 -12.09 38.59
CA PRO A 241 -79.39 -11.50 37.28
C PRO A 241 -80.67 -11.18 36.49
N PRO A 242 -80.68 -10.06 35.73
CA PRO A 242 -81.68 -9.81 34.70
C PRO A 242 -81.46 -10.69 33.45
N PRO A 243 -82.50 -10.92 32.64
CA PRO A 243 -82.43 -11.79 31.46
C PRO A 243 -81.52 -11.23 30.36
N SER A 244 -80.81 -12.14 29.69
CA SER A 244 -79.86 -11.87 28.61
C SER A 244 -80.51 -11.20 27.38
N PRO A 245 -79.89 -10.18 26.78
CA PRO A 245 -80.31 -9.65 25.49
C PRO A 245 -79.97 -10.62 24.33
N PRO A 246 -80.73 -10.59 23.23
CA PRO A 246 -80.49 -11.43 22.06
C PRO A 246 -79.19 -11.04 21.31
N PRO A 247 -78.58 -11.98 20.57
CA PRO A 247 -77.35 -11.74 19.83
C PRO A 247 -77.53 -10.70 18.70
N PRO A 248 -76.51 -9.85 18.44
CA PRO A 248 -76.55 -8.91 17.33
C PRO A 248 -76.49 -9.64 15.99
N SER A 249 -77.24 -9.13 15.01
CA SER A 249 -77.30 -9.64 13.63
C SER A 249 -75.97 -9.48 12.89
N PRO A 250 -75.64 -10.38 11.95
CA PRO A 250 -74.43 -10.28 11.14
C PRO A 250 -74.46 -9.05 10.22
N PRO A 251 -73.30 -8.46 9.90
CA PRO A 251 -73.21 -7.31 9.00
C PRO A 251 -73.58 -7.70 7.55
N PRO A 252 -74.16 -6.78 6.76
CA PRO A 252 -74.48 -7.02 5.36
C PRO A 252 -73.23 -7.16 4.48
N PRO A 253 -73.32 -7.89 3.35
CA PRO A 253 -72.21 -8.05 2.41
C PRO A 253 -71.83 -6.71 1.75
N PRO A 254 -70.55 -6.52 1.37
CA PRO A 254 -70.09 -5.31 0.72
C PRO A 254 -70.72 -5.16 -0.68
N PRO A 255 -70.97 -3.91 -1.13
CA PRO A 255 -71.50 -3.65 -2.46
C PRO A 255 -70.47 -4.02 -3.56
N PRO A 256 -70.93 -4.40 -4.77
CA PRO A 256 -70.05 -4.72 -5.89
C PRO A 256 -69.22 -3.50 -6.32
N SER A 257 -67.95 -3.75 -6.61
CA SER A 257 -67.00 -2.75 -7.10
C SER A 257 -67.49 -2.09 -8.40
N PRO A 258 -67.34 -0.75 -8.56
CA PRO A 258 -67.70 -0.07 -9.79
C PRO A 258 -66.78 -0.50 -10.95
N PRO A 259 -67.27 -0.48 -12.21
CA PRO A 259 -66.45 -0.77 -13.38
C PRO A 259 -65.31 0.27 -13.53
N PRO A 260 -64.14 -0.14 -14.05
CA PRO A 260 -63.02 0.77 -14.25
C PRO A 260 -63.37 1.88 -15.25
N PRO A 261 -62.87 3.11 -15.05
CA PRO A 261 -63.10 4.22 -15.96
C PRO A 261 -62.45 3.94 -17.34
N PRO A 262 -63.02 4.48 -18.43
CA PRO A 262 -62.43 4.36 -19.76
C PRO A 262 -61.04 5.03 -19.79
N PRO A 263 -60.09 4.49 -20.58
CA PRO A 263 -58.76 5.07 -20.68
C PRO A 263 -58.85 6.51 -21.21
N PRO A 264 -58.03 7.44 -20.68
CA PRO A 264 -58.01 8.82 -21.15
C PRO A 264 -57.64 8.86 -22.63
N SER A 265 -58.36 9.69 -23.40
CA SER A 265 -58.05 9.95 -24.79
C SER A 265 -56.61 10.47 -24.93
N PRO A 266 -55.86 10.04 -25.97
CA PRO A 266 -54.51 10.51 -26.17
C PRO A 266 -54.50 12.04 -26.33
N PRO A 267 -53.51 12.73 -25.74
CA PRO A 267 -53.38 14.18 -25.90
C PRO A 267 -53.21 14.51 -27.40
N PRO A 268 -53.75 15.65 -27.87
CA PRO A 268 -53.53 16.09 -29.25
C PRO A 268 -52.02 16.18 -29.51
N PRO A 269 -51.55 15.82 -30.71
CA PRO A 269 -50.14 15.93 -31.06
C PRO A 269 -49.66 17.36 -30.82
N GLN A 270 -48.64 17.49 -29.97
CA GLN A 270 -48.03 18.78 -29.72
C GLN A 270 -47.49 19.34 -31.05
N PRO A 271 -47.65 20.65 -31.32
CA PRO A 271 -46.99 21.29 -32.45
C PRO A 271 -45.48 21.04 -32.36
N PRO A 272 -44.77 20.88 -33.49
CA PRO A 272 -43.35 20.63 -33.47
C PRO A 272 -42.66 21.74 -32.68
N THR A 273 -42.01 21.37 -31.58
CA THR A 273 -41.11 22.24 -30.85
C THR A 273 -40.13 22.83 -31.86
N PRO A 274 -40.00 24.17 -31.96
CA PRO A 274 -39.00 24.77 -32.83
C PRO A 274 -37.63 24.20 -32.46
N LEU A 275 -36.89 23.74 -33.47
CA LEU A 275 -35.54 23.23 -33.29
C LEU A 275 -34.75 24.27 -32.48
N PRO A 276 -34.03 23.89 -31.42
CA PRO A 276 -33.13 24.81 -30.77
C PRO A 276 -32.18 25.39 -31.84
N PRO A 277 -31.95 26.72 -31.84
CA PRO A 277 -31.02 27.32 -32.79
C PRO A 277 -29.69 26.58 -32.67
N SER A 278 -29.17 26.15 -33.82
CA SER A 278 -27.89 25.48 -33.87
C SER A 278 -26.86 26.33 -33.10
N PRO A 279 -26.08 25.72 -32.19
CA PRO A 279 -25.02 26.45 -31.53
C PRO A 279 -24.14 27.11 -32.59
N PRO A 280 -23.72 28.37 -32.39
CA PRO A 280 -22.84 29.03 -33.34
C PRO A 280 -21.61 28.14 -33.57
N PRO A 281 -21.11 28.04 -34.82
CA PRO A 281 -19.91 27.28 -35.09
C PRO A 281 -18.80 27.78 -34.14
N PRO A 282 -17.98 26.87 -33.58
CA PRO A 282 -16.86 27.28 -32.76
C PRO A 282 -16.03 28.30 -33.55
N PRO A 283 -15.57 29.39 -32.91
CA PRO A 283 -14.74 30.37 -33.59
C PRO A 283 -13.58 29.64 -34.25
N SER A 284 -13.35 29.92 -35.54
CA SER A 284 -12.22 29.36 -36.26
C SER A 284 -10.96 29.56 -35.42
N PRO A 285 -10.13 28.51 -35.24
CA PRO A 285 -8.90 28.65 -34.50
C PRO A 285 -8.11 29.82 -35.09
N PRO A 286 -7.53 30.69 -34.24
CA PRO A 286 -6.68 31.77 -34.74
C PRO A 286 -5.61 31.15 -35.65
N PRO A 287 -5.23 31.82 -36.75
CA PRO A 287 -4.16 31.34 -37.60
C PRO A 287 -2.94 31.02 -36.71
N PRO A 288 -2.20 29.93 -37.01
CA PRO A 288 -1.00 29.59 -36.27
C PRO A 288 -0.15 30.85 -36.13
N GLY A 289 0.14 31.23 -34.89
CA GLY A 289 1.05 32.34 -34.64
C GLY A 289 2.35 32.10 -35.40
N PRO A 290 3.04 33.17 -35.84
CA PRO A 290 4.33 33.03 -36.50
C PRO A 290 5.23 32.14 -35.63
N PRO A 291 6.02 31.24 -36.24
CA PRO A 291 6.92 30.38 -35.48
C PRO A 291 7.80 31.26 -34.58
N PRO A 292 8.03 30.85 -33.32
CA PRO A 292 8.90 31.60 -32.44
C PRO A 292 10.25 31.80 -33.13
N PRO A 293 10.87 32.99 -33.02
CA PRO A 293 12.18 33.24 -33.60
C PRO A 293 13.14 32.17 -33.11
N SER A 294 13.90 31.58 -34.04
CA SER A 294 14.88 30.56 -33.72
C SER A 294 15.76 31.03 -32.56
N PRO A 295 15.97 30.20 -31.54
CA PRO A 295 16.83 30.58 -30.43
C PRO A 295 18.21 30.98 -30.98
N PRO A 296 18.83 32.04 -30.45
CA PRO A 296 20.17 32.43 -30.87
C PRO A 296 21.11 31.24 -30.68
N PRO A 297 22.09 31.05 -31.59
CA PRO A 297 23.06 29.98 -31.46
C PRO A 297 23.73 30.06 -30.08
N PRO A 298 23.95 28.92 -29.40
CA PRO A 298 24.62 28.91 -28.11
C PRO A 298 25.96 29.62 -28.24
N SER A 299 26.23 30.56 -27.32
CA SER A 299 27.52 31.23 -27.25
C SER A 299 28.62 30.17 -27.13
N PRO A 300 29.77 30.35 -27.82
CA PRO A 300 30.86 29.39 -27.74
C PRO A 300 31.27 29.20 -26.28
N SER A 301 31.34 27.94 -25.85
CA SER A 301 31.78 27.58 -24.50
C SER A 301 33.12 28.24 -24.19
N PRO A 302 33.31 28.77 -22.97
CA PRO A 302 34.59 29.33 -22.55
C PRO A 302 35.69 28.25 -22.65
N PRO A 303 36.91 28.62 -23.06
CA PRO A 303 38.02 27.67 -23.15
C PRO A 303 38.28 27.03 -21.79
N SER A 304 38.41 25.71 -21.78
CA SER A 304 38.70 24.92 -20.59
C SER A 304 39.93 25.47 -19.85
N PRO A 305 39.91 25.57 -18.52
CA PRO A 305 41.08 25.99 -17.75
C PRO A 305 42.24 25.02 -17.99
N PRO A 306 43.50 25.52 -18.02
CA PRO A 306 44.67 24.66 -18.17
C PRO A 306 44.76 23.67 -17.02
N PRO A 307 45.20 22.44 -17.28
CA PRO A 307 45.34 21.42 -16.24
C PRO A 307 46.34 21.89 -15.16
N PRO A 308 46.10 21.57 -13.88
CA PRO A 308 47.03 21.91 -12.81
C PRO A 308 48.37 21.22 -13.01
N SER A 309 49.45 21.95 -12.77
CA SER A 309 50.83 21.46 -12.89
C SER A 309 51.06 20.25 -11.98
N PRO A 310 51.81 19.23 -12.45
CA PRO A 310 52.08 18.03 -11.66
C PRO A 310 52.91 18.39 -10.41
N PRO A 311 52.67 17.70 -9.28
CA PRO A 311 53.47 17.90 -8.07
C PRO A 311 54.94 17.48 -8.29
N PRO A 312 55.89 18.10 -7.57
CA PRO A 312 57.30 17.76 -7.67
C PRO A 312 57.56 16.29 -7.27
N PRO A 313 58.55 15.63 -7.90
CA PRO A 313 58.86 14.23 -7.62
C PRO A 313 59.41 14.05 -6.20
N SER A 314 58.88 13.05 -5.50
CA SER A 314 59.35 12.62 -4.18
C SER A 314 60.79 12.09 -4.23
N PRO A 315 61.58 12.24 -3.14
CA PRO A 315 62.95 11.75 -3.09
C PRO A 315 63.02 10.22 -3.18
N PRO A 316 64.11 9.67 -3.76
CA PRO A 316 64.24 8.23 -3.97
C PRO A 316 64.44 7.48 -2.63
N PRO A 317 63.84 6.28 -2.49
CA PRO A 317 64.03 5.44 -1.31
C PRO A 317 65.44 4.81 -1.26
N PRO A 318 65.94 4.45 -0.06
CA PRO A 318 67.26 3.83 0.11
C PRO A 318 67.34 2.44 -0.53
N SER A 319 68.52 2.14 -1.07
CA SER A 319 68.79 0.95 -1.88
C SER A 319 68.66 -0.37 -1.09
N PRO A 320 68.00 -1.41 -1.64
CA PRO A 320 67.93 -2.73 -1.04
C PRO A 320 69.23 -3.55 -1.25
N PRO A 321 69.47 -4.58 -0.41
CA PRO A 321 70.66 -5.43 -0.49
C PRO A 321 70.65 -6.38 -1.73
N PRO A 322 71.82 -6.94 -2.12
CA PRO A 322 71.95 -7.71 -3.35
C PRO A 322 71.22 -9.06 -3.23
N SER A 323 70.32 -9.33 -4.18
CA SER A 323 69.63 -10.62 -4.33
C SER A 323 70.41 -11.55 -5.29
N PRO A 324 70.22 -12.88 -5.18
CA PRO A 324 71.02 -13.88 -5.90
C PRO A 324 70.67 -13.99 -7.39
N HIS A 325 71.63 -14.51 -8.16
CA HIS A 325 71.55 -14.70 -9.62
C HIS A 325 70.26 -15.41 -10.07
N PRO A 326 69.58 -14.90 -11.11
CA PRO A 326 68.40 -15.55 -11.68
C PRO A 326 68.78 -16.83 -12.46
N PRO A 327 67.95 -17.88 -12.42
CA PRO A 327 68.12 -19.07 -13.25
C PRO A 327 67.85 -18.76 -14.72
N ALA A 328 68.53 -19.51 -15.60
CA ALA A 328 68.47 -19.34 -17.05
C ALA A 328 67.04 -19.47 -17.60
N PRO A 329 66.66 -18.68 -18.61
CA PRO A 329 65.32 -18.71 -19.19
C PRO A 329 65.04 -20.04 -19.90
N PRO A 330 63.80 -20.55 -19.83
CA PRO A 330 63.40 -21.75 -20.56
C PRO A 330 63.39 -21.50 -22.08
N PRO A 331 63.55 -22.57 -22.89
CA PRO A 331 63.54 -22.47 -24.34
C PRO A 331 62.19 -21.95 -24.86
N PRO A 332 62.20 -21.23 -26.01
CA PRO A 332 61.00 -20.64 -26.58
C PRO A 332 59.99 -21.73 -26.97
N SER A 333 58.74 -21.53 -26.58
CA SER A 333 57.63 -22.40 -26.93
C SER A 333 57.42 -22.44 -28.45
N PRO A 334 57.00 -23.58 -29.02
CA PRO A 334 56.70 -23.70 -30.45
C PRO A 334 55.57 -22.73 -30.85
N PRO A 335 55.59 -22.23 -32.10
CA PRO A 335 54.55 -21.33 -32.59
C PRO A 335 53.17 -22.02 -32.55
N PRO A 336 52.11 -21.28 -32.21
CA PRO A 336 50.75 -21.83 -32.19
C PRO A 336 50.36 -22.33 -33.60
N PRO A 337 49.57 -23.41 -33.68
CA PRO A 337 49.07 -23.90 -34.96
C PRO A 337 48.23 -22.82 -35.66
N SER A 338 48.42 -22.69 -36.96
CA SER A 338 47.70 -21.74 -37.80
C SER A 338 46.19 -21.88 -37.61
N PRO A 339 45.44 -20.76 -37.50
CA PRO A 339 44.00 -20.81 -37.36
C PRO A 339 43.36 -21.53 -38.56
N PRO A 340 42.29 -22.31 -38.34
CA PRO A 340 41.56 -22.93 -39.44
C PRO A 340 41.02 -21.84 -40.38
N PRO A 341 40.90 -22.15 -41.68
CA PRO A 341 40.34 -21.21 -42.64
C PRO A 341 38.92 -20.79 -42.20
N PRO A 342 38.54 -19.52 -42.42
CA PRO A 342 37.21 -19.04 -42.08
C PRO A 342 36.15 -19.89 -42.78
N SER A 343 35.18 -20.37 -42.00
CA SER A 343 34.01 -21.08 -42.52
C SER A 343 33.34 -20.23 -43.61
N PRO A 344 32.84 -20.85 -44.70
CA PRO A 344 32.11 -20.13 -45.72
C PRO A 344 30.90 -19.40 -45.09
N PRO A 345 30.55 -18.20 -45.59
CA PRO A 345 29.39 -17.47 -45.10
C PRO A 345 28.14 -18.34 -45.25
N PRO A 346 27.22 -18.31 -44.27
CA PRO A 346 25.96 -19.03 -44.39
C PRO A 346 25.22 -18.58 -45.65
N PRO A 347 24.54 -19.49 -46.36
CA PRO A 347 23.72 -19.12 -47.51
C PRO A 347 22.71 -18.06 -47.10
N SER A 348 22.56 -17.03 -47.95
CA SER A 348 21.61 -15.95 -47.73
C SER A 348 20.22 -16.52 -47.41
N PRO A 349 19.54 -16.02 -46.37
CA PRO A 349 18.21 -16.49 -46.04
C PRO A 349 17.28 -16.31 -47.26
N PRO A 350 16.36 -17.26 -47.51
CA PRO A 350 15.38 -17.10 -48.56
C PRO A 350 14.59 -15.80 -48.33
N PRO A 351 14.14 -15.13 -49.40
CA PRO A 351 13.31 -13.95 -49.28
C PRO A 351 12.09 -14.28 -48.39
N PRO A 352 11.67 -13.34 -47.52
CA PRO A 352 10.50 -13.55 -46.67
C PRO A 352 9.30 -13.90 -47.56
N PHE A 353 8.57 -14.95 -47.19
CA PHE A 353 7.32 -15.28 -47.84
C PHE A 353 6.42 -14.04 -47.85
N PRO A 354 5.70 -13.76 -48.96
CA PRO A 354 4.71 -12.70 -48.96
C PRO A 354 3.72 -12.95 -47.82
N PRO A 355 3.29 -11.90 -47.10
CA PRO A 355 2.34 -12.05 -46.02
C PRO A 355 1.08 -12.75 -46.55
N PRO A 356 0.49 -13.68 -45.79
CA PRO A 356 -0.77 -14.28 -46.19
C PRO A 356 -1.81 -13.17 -46.42
N PRO A 357 -2.69 -13.32 -47.42
CA PRO A 357 -3.76 -12.36 -47.64
C PRO A 357 -4.54 -12.18 -46.33
N SER A 358 -4.75 -10.92 -45.94
CA SER A 358 -5.50 -10.58 -44.74
C SER A 358 -6.78 -11.39 -44.68
N PRO A 359 -7.11 -12.02 -43.54
CA PRO A 359 -8.39 -12.70 -43.39
C PRO A 359 -9.51 -11.71 -43.72
N PRO A 360 -10.59 -12.16 -44.40
CA PRO A 360 -11.74 -11.30 -44.64
C PRO A 360 -12.22 -10.73 -43.29
N PRO A 361 -12.63 -9.46 -43.26
CA PRO A 361 -13.14 -8.85 -42.04
C PRO A 361 -14.25 -9.74 -41.47
N PRO A 362 -14.27 -9.98 -40.15
CA PRO A 362 -15.34 -10.76 -39.53
C PRO A 362 -16.68 -10.14 -39.91
N SER A 363 -17.61 -11.00 -40.36
CA SER A 363 -18.97 -10.59 -40.67
C SER A 363 -19.53 -9.75 -39.51
N PRO A 364 -20.18 -8.61 -39.80
CA PRO A 364 -20.74 -7.78 -38.74
C PRO A 364 -21.67 -8.64 -37.88
N PRO A 365 -21.61 -8.51 -36.54
CA PRO A 365 -22.51 -9.24 -35.67
C PRO A 365 -23.95 -8.95 -36.08
N PRO A 366 -24.87 -9.94 -35.98
CA PRO A 366 -26.28 -9.69 -36.23
C PRO A 366 -26.74 -8.51 -35.36
N PRO A 367 -27.63 -7.64 -35.86
CA PRO A 367 -28.14 -6.53 -35.08
C PRO A 367 -28.71 -7.07 -33.77
N LEU A 368 -28.22 -6.51 -32.66
CA LEU A 368 -28.71 -6.84 -31.33
C LEU A 368 -30.24 -6.68 -31.32
N PRO A 369 -30.98 -7.61 -30.70
CA PRO A 369 -32.42 -7.43 -30.50
C PRO A 369 -32.66 -6.09 -29.80
N PRO A 370 -33.72 -5.34 -30.17
CA PRO A 370 -34.03 -4.07 -29.53
C PRO A 370 -34.07 -4.26 -28.02
N SER A 371 -33.30 -3.45 -27.30
CA SER A 371 -33.27 -3.48 -25.84
C SER A 371 -34.70 -3.36 -25.32
N PRO A 372 -35.10 -4.18 -24.33
CA PRO A 372 -36.41 -4.02 -23.71
C PRO A 372 -36.55 -2.58 -23.21
N PRO A 373 -37.73 -1.96 -23.35
CA PRO A 373 -37.95 -0.61 -22.86
C PRO A 373 -37.56 -0.56 -21.38
N PRO A 374 -36.90 0.53 -20.93
CA PRO A 374 -36.57 0.69 -19.52
C PRO A 374 -37.84 0.53 -18.69
N PRO A 375 -37.77 -0.14 -17.52
CA PRO A 375 -38.92 -0.25 -16.63
C PRO A 375 -39.44 1.16 -16.35
N SER A 376 -40.76 1.34 -16.47
CA SER A 376 -41.42 2.62 -16.21
C SER A 376 -40.93 3.16 -14.87
N PRO A 377 -40.57 4.46 -14.79
CA PRO A 377 -40.20 5.05 -13.52
C PRO A 377 -41.33 4.82 -12.51
N PRO A 378 -41.01 4.49 -11.25
CA PRO A 378 -42.01 4.34 -10.22
C PRO A 378 -42.85 5.64 -10.15
N PRO A 379 -44.15 5.54 -9.87
CA PRO A 379 -44.98 6.73 -9.73
C PRO A 379 -44.35 7.67 -8.69
N PRO A 380 -44.41 8.99 -8.91
CA PRO A 380 -43.90 9.95 -7.94
C PRO A 380 -44.58 9.67 -6.59
N PRO A 381 -43.82 9.77 -5.47
CA PRO A 381 -44.41 9.59 -4.16
C PRO A 381 -45.56 10.58 -3.99
N PRO A 382 -46.64 10.20 -3.28
CA PRO A 382 -47.73 11.11 -3.00
C PRO A 382 -47.16 12.37 -2.31
N PRO A 383 -47.70 13.57 -2.61
CA PRO A 383 -47.24 14.80 -2.00
C PRO A 383 -47.29 14.64 -0.48
N SER A 384 -46.18 14.96 0.17
CA SER A 384 -46.06 14.90 1.63
C SER A 384 -47.22 15.68 2.27
N PRO A 385 -47.86 15.14 3.31
CA PRO A 385 -48.89 15.89 4.02
C PRO A 385 -48.31 17.23 4.50
N PRO A 386 -49.11 18.30 4.50
CA PRO A 386 -48.65 19.60 4.99
C PRO A 386 -48.10 19.45 6.40
N PRO A 387 -46.99 20.14 6.74
CA PRO A 387 -46.40 20.06 8.06
C PRO A 387 -47.47 20.44 9.11
N PRO A 388 -47.52 19.73 10.25
CA PRO A 388 -48.42 20.08 11.33
C PRO A 388 -48.14 21.52 11.78
N PRO A 389 -49.17 22.26 12.24
CA PRO A 389 -48.97 23.60 12.76
C PRO A 389 -47.89 23.59 13.87
N PRO A 390 -47.06 24.65 13.97
CA PRO A 390 -46.03 24.73 14.99
C PRO A 390 -46.64 24.45 16.36
N SER A 391 -46.14 23.42 17.04
CA SER A 391 -46.51 23.19 18.43
C SER A 391 -46.14 24.42 19.26
N PRO A 392 -46.98 24.87 20.20
CA PRO A 392 -46.66 26.01 21.05
C PRO A 392 -45.30 25.75 21.72
N HIS A 393 -44.41 26.74 21.62
CA HIS A 393 -43.08 26.70 22.19
C HIS A 393 -43.15 26.21 23.65
N PRO A 394 -42.40 25.17 24.04
CA PRO A 394 -42.25 24.83 25.45
C PRO A 394 -41.65 26.04 26.18
N PRO A 395 -42.09 26.33 27.42
CA PRO A 395 -41.53 27.42 28.20
C PRO A 395 -40.02 27.24 28.33
N SER A 396 -39.27 28.33 28.12
CA SER A 396 -37.82 28.34 28.19
C SER A 396 -37.35 27.68 29.50
N PRO A 397 -36.37 26.77 29.45
CA PRO A 397 -35.82 26.19 30.66
C PRO A 397 -35.24 27.31 31.55
N PRO A 398 -35.35 27.18 32.88
CA PRO A 398 -34.75 28.15 33.79
C PRO A 398 -33.23 28.23 33.55
N PRO A 399 -32.62 29.42 33.73
CA PRO A 399 -31.20 29.58 33.54
C PRO A 399 -30.41 28.60 34.43
N PRO A 400 -29.27 28.07 33.95
CA PRO A 400 -28.42 27.21 34.76
C PRO A 400 -28.00 27.93 36.04
N ASN A 401 -28.06 27.23 37.18
CA ASN A 401 -27.52 27.76 38.43
C ASN A 401 -26.06 28.18 38.23
N PRO A 402 -25.64 29.31 38.82
CA PRO A 402 -24.25 29.74 38.74
C PRO A 402 -23.32 28.64 39.29
N PRO A 403 -22.17 28.41 38.65
CA PRO A 403 -21.22 27.41 39.13
C PRO A 403 -20.78 27.73 40.56
N PRO A 404 -20.54 26.71 41.40
CA PRO A 404 -20.01 26.93 42.74
C PRO A 404 -18.67 27.68 42.67
N PRO A 405 -18.39 28.59 43.62
CA PRO A 405 -17.14 29.32 43.65
C PRO A 405 -15.95 28.36 43.64
N SER A 406 -14.97 28.63 42.78
CA SER A 406 -13.75 27.83 42.66
C SER A 406 -13.06 27.70 44.03
N PRO A 407 -12.56 26.50 44.40
CA PRO A 407 -11.81 26.33 45.63
C PRO A 407 -10.58 27.26 45.64
N PRO A 408 -10.19 27.79 46.81
CA PRO A 408 -9.00 28.62 46.91
C PRO A 408 -7.76 27.83 46.46
N PRO A 409 -6.79 28.50 45.80
CA PRO A 409 -5.56 27.83 45.37
C PRO A 409 -4.82 27.24 46.58
N PRO A 410 -4.25 26.04 46.46
CA PRO A 410 -3.46 25.45 47.52
C PRO A 410 -2.27 26.35 47.87
N SER A 411 -2.00 26.48 49.17
CA SER A 411 -0.88 27.27 49.68
C SER A 411 0.45 26.79 49.08
N PRO A 412 1.39 27.71 48.78
CA PRO A 412 2.70 27.33 48.24
C PRO A 412 3.39 26.33 49.17
N LEU A 413 3.81 25.19 48.63
CA LEU A 413 4.68 24.26 49.35
C LEU A 413 5.98 24.98 49.75
N PRO A 414 6.50 24.79 50.98
CA PRO A 414 7.79 25.33 51.36
C PRO A 414 8.90 24.79 50.43
N PRO A 415 9.96 25.59 50.16
CA PRO A 415 11.07 25.16 49.31
C PRO A 415 11.68 23.87 49.85
N GLY A 416 11.74 22.84 49.01
CA GLY A 416 12.43 21.60 49.33
C GLY A 416 13.93 21.84 49.55
N PRO A 417 14.61 20.99 50.34
CA PRO A 417 16.05 21.10 50.56
C PRO A 417 16.82 20.96 49.24
N PRO A 418 17.96 21.66 49.08
CA PRO A 418 18.75 21.60 47.87
C PRO A 418 19.28 20.17 47.61
N PRO A 419 19.38 19.74 46.36
CA PRO A 419 19.91 18.42 46.02
C PRO A 419 21.40 18.31 46.40
N PRO A 420 21.87 17.10 46.78
CA PRO A 420 23.27 16.87 47.11
C PRO A 420 24.16 17.06 45.87
N PRO A 421 25.43 17.51 46.06
CA PRO A 421 26.35 17.74 44.97
C PRO A 421 26.71 16.42 44.24
N PRO A 422 26.95 16.48 42.92
CA PRO A 422 27.34 15.31 42.14
C PRO A 422 28.73 14.80 42.58
N PRO A 423 28.95 13.47 42.62
CA PRO A 423 30.25 12.92 42.95
C PRO A 423 31.27 13.24 41.86
N PHE A 424 32.48 13.60 42.31
CA PHE A 424 33.62 13.95 41.49
C PHE A 424 33.94 12.89 40.43
N ALA A 425 34.11 13.34 39.19
CA ALA A 425 34.62 12.56 38.08
C ALA A 425 36.10 12.26 38.30
N SER A 426 36.43 10.97 38.45
CA SER A 426 37.80 10.47 38.34
C SER A 426 38.03 9.98 36.90
N SER A 427 39.05 10.58 36.29
CA SER A 427 39.60 10.31 34.95
C SER A 427 40.15 8.86 34.77
N PRO A 428 40.42 8.45 33.51
CA PRO A 428 40.33 7.06 33.08
C PRO A 428 41.66 6.30 33.19
N SER A 429 41.57 4.99 33.38
CA SER A 429 42.68 4.05 33.20
C SER A 429 42.27 2.94 32.24
N SER A 430 43.16 2.71 31.27
CA SER A 430 43.08 1.86 30.09
C SER A 430 42.95 0.34 30.36
N PRO A 431 42.71 -0.48 29.31
CA PRO A 431 41.99 -1.76 29.39
C PRO A 431 42.91 -2.97 29.53
N SER A 432 42.39 -4.02 30.17
CA SER A 432 42.97 -5.37 30.09
C SER A 432 41.91 -6.40 29.71
N ALA A 433 42.39 -7.29 28.83
CA ALA A 433 41.81 -8.39 28.07
C ALA A 433 40.75 -9.32 28.73
N PRO A 434 40.03 -10.10 27.90
CA PRO A 434 38.88 -10.91 28.32
C PRO A 434 39.25 -12.36 28.65
N THR A 435 38.51 -12.96 29.58
CA THR A 435 38.40 -14.43 29.68
C THR A 435 37.02 -14.83 30.24
N PRO A 436 36.31 -15.79 29.60
CA PRO A 436 35.09 -16.43 30.11
C PRO A 436 35.44 -17.81 30.75
N PRO A 437 34.50 -18.74 31.05
CA PRO A 437 33.06 -18.67 31.38
C PRO A 437 32.72 -19.40 32.71
N SER A 438 31.49 -19.29 33.24
CA SER A 438 30.63 -20.44 33.63
C SER A 438 29.38 -20.08 34.47
N PRO A 439 28.36 -20.98 34.51
CA PRO A 439 26.97 -20.62 34.75
C PRO A 439 26.46 -20.99 36.16
N ALA A 440 25.49 -20.23 36.64
CA ALA A 440 24.57 -20.63 37.71
C ALA A 440 23.21 -19.96 37.41
N SER A 441 22.18 -20.70 37.01
CA SER A 441 21.22 -21.37 37.89
C SER A 441 20.75 -20.48 39.05
N THR A 442 19.60 -19.84 38.89
CA THR A 442 18.72 -19.51 40.01
C THR A 442 17.27 -19.52 39.56
N THR A 443 16.53 -20.31 40.32
CA THR A 443 15.12 -20.70 40.24
C THR A 443 14.20 -19.64 40.86
N ALA A 444 12.92 -19.70 40.45
CA ALA A 444 11.68 -19.31 41.16
C ALA A 444 11.10 -17.91 40.89
N PRO A 445 9.78 -17.68 41.15
CA PRO A 445 8.62 -18.59 41.09
C PRO A 445 7.44 -18.01 40.28
N GLY A 446 6.44 -18.87 40.04
CA GLY A 446 5.27 -18.61 39.19
C GLY A 446 4.18 -17.71 39.77
N MET A 447 3.27 -17.34 38.87
CA MET A 447 1.95 -16.74 39.12
C MET A 447 0.94 -17.25 38.06
N PRO A 448 -0.37 -17.21 38.34
CA PRO A 448 -1.28 -18.30 38.02
C PRO A 448 -2.00 -18.20 36.66
N TYR A 449 -2.31 -19.39 36.14
CA TYR A 449 -3.15 -19.65 34.98
C TYR A 449 -4.60 -19.23 35.26
N VAL A 450 -5.12 -18.26 34.49
CA VAL A 450 -6.57 -18.01 34.38
C VAL A 450 -7.07 -18.76 33.14
N ARG A 451 -7.96 -19.72 33.38
CA ARG A 451 -8.54 -20.65 32.41
C ARG A 451 -9.99 -20.24 32.16
N LEU A 452 -10.37 -19.96 30.90
CA LEU A 452 -11.77 -19.86 30.42
C LEU A 452 -11.79 -19.65 28.88
N PRO A 453 -12.84 -20.04 28.15
CA PRO A 453 -13.06 -21.41 27.69
C PRO A 453 -12.97 -21.56 26.16
N HIS A 454 -12.81 -22.81 25.73
CA HIS A 454 -12.89 -23.29 24.34
C HIS A 454 -14.22 -22.87 23.68
N HIS A 455 -14.13 -22.13 22.58
CA HIS A 455 -15.22 -22.02 21.61
C HIS A 455 -14.96 -23.00 20.47
N GLN A 456 -15.73 -24.07 20.48
CA GLN A 456 -15.79 -25.11 19.47
C GLN A 456 -16.43 -24.51 18.21
N SER A 457 -15.70 -24.52 17.09
CA SER A 457 -16.23 -24.11 15.79
C SER A 457 -16.15 -25.30 14.86
N ASP A 458 -17.32 -25.81 14.49
CA ASP A 458 -17.54 -26.81 13.45
C ASP A 458 -16.85 -26.41 12.14
N VAL A 459 -15.97 -27.28 11.64
CA VAL A 459 -15.45 -27.23 10.27
C VAL A 459 -15.97 -28.48 9.56
N HIS A 460 -16.94 -28.28 8.68
CA HIS A 460 -17.34 -29.28 7.69
C HIS A 460 -16.26 -29.37 6.60
N PRO A 461 -15.81 -30.58 6.21
CA PRO A 461 -14.85 -30.77 5.14
C PRO A 461 -15.58 -31.00 3.82
N ALA A 462 -15.36 -30.13 2.84
CA ALA A 462 -15.65 -30.42 1.44
C ALA A 462 -14.55 -29.81 0.58
N PHE A 463 -14.12 -30.57 -0.43
CA PHE A 463 -13.15 -30.21 -1.48
C PHE A 463 -11.65 -30.37 -1.17
N LEU A 464 -11.24 -31.63 -1.00
CA LEU A 464 -9.92 -32.13 -1.42
C LEU A 464 -10.14 -33.30 -2.38
N GLN A 465 -10.36 -33.00 -3.66
CA GLN A 465 -10.25 -33.99 -4.75
C GLN A 465 -10.15 -33.28 -6.11
N ALA A 466 -8.99 -32.71 -6.40
CA ALA A 466 -8.50 -32.54 -7.77
C ALA A 466 -7.00 -32.21 -7.71
N VAL A 467 -6.23 -32.81 -8.61
CA VAL A 467 -4.77 -32.68 -8.80
C VAL A 467 -3.94 -33.73 -8.04
N HIS A 468 -4.22 -34.99 -8.34
CA HIS A 468 -3.29 -36.11 -8.19
C HIS A 468 -3.17 -36.88 -9.52
N LEU A 469 -3.01 -36.12 -10.61
CA LEU A 469 -2.84 -36.62 -11.97
C LEU A 469 -2.15 -35.52 -12.80
N TYR A 470 -0.85 -35.33 -12.60
CA TYR A 470 0.05 -34.75 -13.61
C TYR A 470 1.53 -34.99 -13.23
N ILE A 471 1.87 -36.23 -12.84
CA ILE A 471 3.24 -36.75 -12.98
C ILE A 471 3.12 -38.23 -13.35
N CYS A 472 3.10 -38.50 -14.64
CA CYS A 472 3.56 -39.71 -15.32
C CYS A 472 3.91 -39.33 -16.75
#